data_AF-A0A660VJI1-F1
#
_entry.id   AF-A0A660VJI1-F1
#
_cell.length_a   1.000
_cell.length_b   1.000
_cell.length_c   1.000
_cell.angle_alpha   90.00
_cell.angle_beta   90.00
_cell.angle_gamma   90.00
#
_symmetry.space_group_name_H-M   'P 1'
#
loop_
_entity.id
_entity.type
_entity.pdbx_description
1 polymer ?
#
loop_
_entity_poly.entity_id
_entity_poly.type
_entity_poly.pdbx_seq_one_letter_code
_entity_poly.pdbx_strand_id
1 'polypeptide(L)'
;AEEGVGESHRLERHLIPNLLKVALGQKDAITINGTDYPTDDGTAVRDYVHILDVCEAFEKALQVPCERPTTLNIGSGRGHSVLEVLKVAEKVTGRKIPFRKGCRLEHEPSHLVASVDAAAQFLDWHPTRSDITQIVADAWRWQKKHPHGYVEERSRQRRLFGDIVIELGFVTREQLNEALKLQAQQDANGEHKLLGVVMLEAGMLTPDQLIRTLKEMERYAEDEK
;
A
#
# COMPACT_ATOMS: atom_id res chain seq x y z
N ALA A 1 -5.91 -10.80 12.19
CA ALA A 1 -6.45 -10.99 10.83
C ALA A 1 -7.07 -12.38 10.77
N GLU A 2 -8.34 -12.46 11.13
CA GLU A 2 -9.15 -13.69 11.06
C GLU A 2 -9.99 -13.73 9.77
N GLU A 3 -9.92 -12.70 8.94
CA GLU A 3 -10.60 -12.64 7.63
C GLU A 3 -9.63 -11.96 6.65
N GLY A 4 -9.63 -12.35 5.37
CA GLY A 4 -8.57 -12.11 4.37
C GLY A 4 -8.27 -10.65 3.98
N VAL A 5 -8.62 -9.67 4.80
CA VAL A 5 -8.47 -8.24 4.59
C VAL A 5 -7.28 -7.71 5.41
N GLY A 6 -6.51 -6.81 4.81
CA GLY A 6 -5.38 -6.13 5.43
C GLY A 6 -5.03 -4.82 4.72
N GLU A 7 -3.99 -4.16 5.22
CA GLU A 7 -3.63 -2.81 4.78
C GLU A 7 -2.87 -2.82 3.45
N SER A 8 -3.36 -2.09 2.44
CA SER A 8 -2.76 -2.06 1.10
C SER A 8 -2.81 -0.67 0.48
N HIS A 9 -1.73 0.10 0.62
CA HIS A 9 -1.60 1.41 -0.03
C HIS A 9 -0.64 1.38 -1.22
N ARG A 10 -1.04 2.04 -2.32
CA ARG A 10 -0.20 2.22 -3.51
C ARG A 10 1.04 3.07 -3.20
N LEU A 11 0.87 4.10 -2.37
CA LEU A 11 1.95 4.88 -1.76
C LEU A 11 1.90 4.70 -0.25
N GLU A 12 2.79 3.87 0.27
CA GLU A 12 2.78 3.45 1.66
C GLU A 12 3.64 4.37 2.53
N ARG A 13 3.01 5.07 3.48
CA ARG A 13 3.65 6.02 4.39
C ARG A 13 3.67 5.53 5.84
N HIS A 14 2.88 4.51 6.18
CA HIS A 14 2.79 4.01 7.54
C HIS A 14 4.00 3.15 7.91
N LEU A 15 4.34 3.15 9.20
CA LEU A 15 5.55 2.50 9.70
C LEU A 15 5.50 0.97 9.53
N ILE A 16 4.46 0.34 10.05
CA ILE A 16 4.36 -1.14 10.12
C ILE A 16 4.43 -1.76 8.73
N PRO A 17 3.63 -1.36 7.72
CA PRO A 17 3.74 -1.94 6.38
C PRO A 17 5.11 -1.72 5.75
N ASN A 18 5.75 -0.56 5.96
CA ASN A 18 7.09 -0.30 5.44
C ASN A 18 8.16 -1.19 6.09
N LEU A 19 8.08 -1.44 7.40
CA LEU A 19 8.94 -2.40 8.10
C LEU A 19 8.77 -3.81 7.52
N LEU A 20 7.52 -4.24 7.29
CA LEU A 20 7.23 -5.56 6.74
C LEU A 20 7.67 -5.71 5.28
N LYS A 21 7.63 -4.65 4.47
CA LYS A 21 8.20 -4.64 3.11
C LYS A 21 9.71 -4.88 3.12
N VAL A 22 10.43 -4.29 4.07
CA VAL A 22 11.86 -4.59 4.27
C VAL A 22 12.07 -6.04 4.67
N ALA A 23 11.28 -6.55 5.62
CA ALA A 23 11.35 -7.96 6.03
C ALA A 23 11.06 -8.94 4.87
N LEU A 24 10.21 -8.58 3.90
CA LEU A 24 9.97 -9.36 2.68
C LEU A 24 11.07 -9.24 1.64
N GLY A 25 12.05 -8.36 1.81
CA GLY A 25 13.07 -8.07 0.81
C GLY A 25 12.56 -7.23 -0.35
N GLN A 26 11.44 -6.53 -0.18
CA GLN A 26 10.88 -5.61 -1.19
C GLN A 26 11.49 -4.20 -1.12
N LYS A 27 12.20 -3.92 -0.02
CA LYS A 27 12.96 -2.68 0.23
C LYS A 27 14.23 -3.03 0.97
N ASP A 28 15.34 -2.38 0.64
CA ASP A 28 16.64 -2.65 1.28
C ASP A 28 16.69 -2.20 2.75
N ALA A 29 16.06 -1.06 3.05
CA ALA A 29 16.02 -0.46 4.37
C ALA A 29 14.83 0.51 4.52
N ILE A 30 14.45 0.80 5.77
CA ILE A 30 13.53 1.89 6.10
C ILE A 30 14.29 3.15 6.53
N THR A 31 13.73 4.33 6.33
CA THR A 31 14.27 5.57 6.92
C THR A 31 13.50 5.91 8.19
N ILE A 32 14.19 6.07 9.31
CA ILE A 32 13.64 6.55 10.57
C ILE A 32 13.96 8.04 10.71
N ASN A 33 12.93 8.88 10.65
CA ASN A 33 13.07 10.33 10.71
C ASN A 33 13.12 10.79 12.16
N GLY A 34 14.25 11.38 12.56
CA GLY A 34 14.50 11.88 13.91
C GLY A 34 14.85 10.76 14.90
N THR A 35 16.05 10.89 15.48
CA THR A 35 16.58 10.01 16.53
C THR A 35 17.08 10.80 17.74
N ASP A 36 16.55 12.01 17.90
CA ASP A 36 16.91 13.05 18.86
C ASP A 36 15.67 13.66 19.54
N TYR A 37 14.55 12.94 19.52
CA TYR A 37 13.37 13.31 20.32
C TYR A 37 13.67 13.15 21.82
N PRO A 38 13.00 13.93 22.69
CA PRO A 38 13.05 13.71 24.13
C PRO A 38 12.19 12.49 24.52
N THR A 39 12.60 11.30 24.07
CA THR A 39 12.00 9.98 24.35
C THR A 39 13.13 9.02 24.73
N ASP A 40 12.80 7.88 25.33
CA ASP A 40 13.79 6.96 25.91
C ASP A 40 14.83 6.45 24.90
N ASP A 41 14.43 6.27 23.63
CA ASP A 41 15.32 5.82 22.55
C ASP A 41 15.56 6.88 21.46
N GLY A 42 15.11 8.11 21.70
CA GLY A 42 15.26 9.24 20.79
C GLY A 42 14.31 9.22 19.58
N THR A 43 13.43 8.23 19.44
CA THR A 43 12.46 8.19 18.32
C THR A 43 11.04 8.54 18.76
N ALA A 44 10.23 9.03 17.81
CA ALA A 44 8.87 9.48 18.08
C ALA A 44 7.99 8.34 18.62
N VAL A 45 7.13 8.67 19.60
CA VAL A 45 6.18 7.76 20.24
C VAL A 45 4.79 7.98 19.67
N ARG A 46 4.15 6.90 19.21
CA ARG A 46 2.82 6.90 18.59
C ARG A 46 1.93 5.83 19.20
N ASP A 47 0.63 6.11 19.18
CA ASP A 47 -0.40 5.14 19.53
C ASP A 47 -0.82 4.33 18.29
N TYR A 48 -0.68 3.01 18.38
CA TYR A 48 -1.06 2.07 17.32
C TYR A 48 -2.31 1.32 17.75
N VAL A 49 -3.39 1.50 17.00
CA VAL A 49 -4.68 0.83 17.24
C VAL A 49 -4.94 -0.21 16.14
N HIS A 50 -5.44 -1.37 16.52
CA HIS A 50 -5.81 -2.41 15.57
C HIS A 50 -7.07 -2.00 14.81
N ILE A 51 -7.09 -2.15 13.47
CA ILE A 51 -8.22 -1.72 12.63
C ILE A 51 -9.56 -2.32 13.06
N LEU A 52 -9.59 -3.58 13.49
CA LEU A 52 -10.82 -4.20 14.00
C LEU A 52 -11.30 -3.61 15.34
N ASP A 53 -10.40 -3.13 16.21
CA ASP A 53 -10.82 -2.40 17.40
C ASP A 53 -11.45 -1.05 17.01
N VAL A 54 -10.91 -0.40 15.97
CA VAL A 54 -11.51 0.83 15.40
C VAL A 54 -12.90 0.54 14.85
N CYS A 55 -13.07 -0.52 14.05
CA CYS A 55 -14.37 -0.93 13.52
C CYS A 55 -15.38 -1.20 14.63
N GLU A 56 -14.99 -1.91 15.70
CA GLU A 56 -15.84 -2.16 16.87
C GLU A 56 -16.28 -0.84 17.54
N ALA A 57 -15.39 0.14 17.66
CA ALA A 57 -15.73 1.45 18.20
C ALA A 57 -16.81 2.16 17.35
N PHE A 58 -16.69 2.08 16.02
CA PHE A 58 -17.69 2.63 15.11
C PHE A 58 -19.03 1.90 15.23
N GLU A 59 -19.03 0.56 15.30
CA GLU A 59 -20.25 -0.23 15.49
C GLU A 59 -20.98 0.16 16.78
N LYS A 60 -20.25 0.31 17.89
CA LYS A 60 -20.80 0.77 19.17
C LYS A 60 -21.34 2.20 19.06
N ALA A 61 -20.62 3.11 18.39
CA ALA A 61 -21.06 4.49 18.21
C ALA A 61 -22.39 4.60 17.44
N LEU A 62 -22.66 3.69 16.49
CA LEU A 62 -23.92 3.65 15.76
C LEU A 62 -25.11 3.20 16.61
N GLN A 63 -24.86 2.48 17.71
CA GLN A 63 -25.90 1.95 18.60
C GLN A 63 -26.27 2.89 19.75
N VAL A 64 -25.43 3.88 20.04
CA VAL A 64 -25.62 4.82 21.15
C VAL A 64 -26.40 6.05 20.67
N PRO A 65 -27.61 6.32 21.19
CA PRO A 65 -28.33 7.55 20.90
C PRO A 65 -27.52 8.77 21.30
N CYS A 66 -27.38 9.73 20.40
CA CYS A 66 -26.55 10.90 20.60
C CYS A 66 -27.40 12.17 20.47
N GLU A 67 -27.73 12.82 21.58
CA GLU A 67 -28.55 14.03 21.59
C GLU A 67 -27.79 15.27 21.06
N ARG A 68 -26.46 15.25 21.13
CA ARG A 68 -25.58 16.35 20.71
C ARG A 68 -24.30 15.80 20.07
N PRO A 69 -23.72 16.49 19.07
CA PRO A 69 -22.44 16.09 18.49
C PRO A 69 -21.38 15.85 19.57
N THR A 70 -20.76 14.67 19.52
CA THR A 70 -19.77 14.22 20.51
C THR A 70 -18.49 13.83 19.79
N THR A 71 -17.35 14.23 20.35
CA THR A 71 -16.01 13.90 19.83
C THR A 71 -15.34 12.91 20.76
N LEU A 72 -14.87 11.79 20.21
CA LEU A 72 -14.21 10.71 20.95
C LEU A 72 -12.87 10.39 20.27
N ASN A 73 -11.82 10.17 21.06
CA ASN A 73 -10.59 9.61 20.54
C ASN A 73 -10.68 8.09 20.49
N ILE A 74 -10.29 7.50 19.36
CA ILE A 74 -10.17 6.05 19.20
C ILE A 74 -8.68 5.72 19.08
N GLY A 75 -8.16 4.94 20.02
CA GLY A 75 -6.75 4.56 20.10
C GLY A 75 -6.54 3.40 21.05
N SER A 76 -5.30 2.96 21.24
CA SER A 76 -4.95 1.95 22.25
C SER A 76 -4.74 2.55 23.65
N GLY A 77 -4.47 3.86 23.72
CA GLY A 77 -4.05 4.53 24.95
C GLY A 77 -2.62 4.22 25.37
N ARG A 78 -1.85 3.50 24.54
CA ARG A 78 -0.48 3.08 24.80
C ARG A 78 0.44 3.61 23.71
N GLY A 79 1.53 4.24 24.11
CA GLY A 79 2.56 4.73 23.20
C GLY A 79 3.63 3.69 22.92
N HIS A 80 4.05 3.59 21.67
CA HIS A 80 5.24 2.86 21.25
C HIS A 80 6.16 3.74 20.41
N SER A 81 7.45 3.71 20.69
CA SER A 81 8.45 4.39 19.86
C SER A 81 8.63 3.69 18.51
N VAL A 82 9.21 4.39 17.52
CA VAL A 82 9.52 3.79 16.22
C VAL A 82 10.47 2.58 16.37
N LEU A 83 11.49 2.67 17.23
CA LEU A 83 12.44 1.58 17.43
C LEU A 83 11.86 0.41 18.22
N GLU A 84 10.91 0.64 19.13
CA GLU A 84 10.16 -0.43 19.78
C GLU A 84 9.34 -1.23 18.76
N VAL A 85 8.60 -0.54 17.88
CA VAL A 85 7.83 -1.20 16.82
C VAL A 85 8.74 -1.96 15.86
N LEU A 86 9.92 -1.41 15.52
CA LEU A 86 10.92 -2.11 14.72
C LEU A 86 11.37 -3.41 15.40
N LYS A 87 11.69 -3.38 16.70
CA LYS A 87 12.10 -4.58 17.46
C LYS A 87 10.99 -5.63 17.49
N VAL A 88 9.73 -5.21 17.67
CA VAL A 88 8.56 -6.09 17.61
C VAL A 88 8.44 -6.72 16.23
N ALA A 89 8.61 -5.94 15.15
CA ALA A 89 8.58 -6.44 13.78
C ALA A 89 9.72 -7.43 13.50
N GLU A 90 10.94 -7.18 13.96
CA GLU A 90 12.03 -8.17 13.83
C GLU A 90 11.69 -9.48 14.56
N LYS A 91 11.14 -9.39 15.77
CA LYS A 91 10.74 -10.57 16.57
C LYS A 91 9.62 -11.37 15.89
N VAL A 92 8.58 -10.69 15.39
CA VAL A 92 7.42 -11.32 14.73
C VAL A 92 7.81 -11.94 13.38
N THR A 93 8.64 -11.25 12.60
CA THR A 93 9.04 -11.72 11.26
C THR A 93 10.16 -12.74 11.30
N GLY A 94 10.96 -12.76 12.38
CA GLY A 94 12.20 -13.54 12.47
C GLY A 94 13.29 -13.00 11.56
N ARG A 95 13.19 -11.74 11.12
CA ARG A 95 14.08 -11.14 10.12
C ARG A 95 14.65 -9.82 10.62
N LYS A 96 15.87 -9.51 10.17
CA LYS A 96 16.46 -8.20 10.40
C LYS A 96 15.84 -7.16 9.49
N ILE A 97 15.61 -5.97 10.03
CA ILE A 97 15.02 -4.84 9.31
C ILE A 97 16.02 -3.67 9.38
N PRO A 98 16.92 -3.57 8.38
CA PRO A 98 17.87 -2.46 8.32
C PRO A 98 17.14 -1.12 8.26
N PHE A 99 17.69 -0.11 8.94
CA PHE A 99 17.19 1.25 8.83
C PHE A 99 18.33 2.25 8.65
N ARG A 100 17.98 3.40 8.06
CA ARG A 100 18.82 4.58 7.93
C ARG A 100 18.25 5.71 8.77
N LYS A 101 19.10 6.54 9.33
CA LYS A 101 18.66 7.75 10.05
C LYS A 101 18.31 8.83 9.03
N GLY A 102 17.11 9.39 9.15
CA GLY A 102 16.63 10.54 8.41
C GLY A 102 16.49 11.77 9.31
N CYS A 103 16.33 12.94 8.69
CA CYS A 103 16.12 14.19 9.41
C CYS A 103 14.78 14.17 10.14
N ARG A 104 14.76 14.74 11.34
CA ARG A 104 13.53 15.02 12.08
C ARG A 104 12.69 16.07 11.34
N LEU A 105 11.37 15.92 11.39
CA LEU A 105 10.45 17.00 11.00
C LEU A 105 10.30 17.99 12.16
N GLU A 106 10.67 19.25 11.92
CA GLU A 106 10.84 20.28 12.96
C GLU A 106 9.58 20.49 13.84
N HIS A 107 8.40 20.31 13.26
CA HIS A 107 7.12 20.51 13.95
C HIS A 107 6.45 19.21 14.41
N GLU A 108 7.13 18.08 14.28
CA GLU A 108 6.56 16.81 14.70
C GLU A 108 6.67 16.62 16.23
N PRO A 109 5.56 16.30 16.92
CA PRO A 109 5.57 16.06 18.36
C PRO A 109 6.30 14.77 18.72
N SER A 110 6.97 14.78 19.88
CA SER A 110 7.67 13.60 20.41
C SER A 110 6.70 12.49 20.80
N HIS A 111 5.54 12.83 21.37
CA HIS A 111 4.51 11.90 21.77
C HIS A 111 3.17 12.28 21.15
N LEU A 112 2.47 11.27 20.61
CA LEU A 112 1.09 11.40 20.16
C LEU A 112 0.36 10.12 20.57
N VAL A 113 -0.34 10.18 21.70
CA VAL A 113 -1.06 9.05 22.31
C VAL A 113 -2.48 9.50 22.66
N ALA A 114 -3.47 8.70 22.31
CA ALA A 114 -4.87 9.03 22.55
C ALA A 114 -5.24 8.82 24.02
N SER A 115 -5.97 9.76 24.64
CA SER A 115 -6.75 9.43 25.84
C SER A 115 -8.04 8.76 25.39
N VAL A 116 -8.28 7.54 25.88
CA VAL A 116 -9.41 6.67 25.49
C VAL A 116 -10.55 6.66 26.50
N ASP A 117 -10.42 7.40 27.60
CA ASP A 117 -11.38 7.39 28.73
C ASP A 117 -12.79 7.80 28.29
N ALA A 118 -12.89 8.81 27.42
CA ALA A 118 -14.18 9.26 26.91
C ALA A 118 -14.88 8.19 26.05
N ALA A 119 -14.14 7.46 25.22
CA ALA A 119 -14.70 6.37 24.42
C ALA A 119 -15.12 5.20 25.31
N ALA A 120 -14.33 4.86 26.34
CA ALA A 120 -14.68 3.86 27.33
C ALA A 120 -15.97 4.20 28.08
N GLN A 121 -16.12 5.44 28.54
CA GLN A 121 -17.31 5.88 29.27
C GLN A 121 -18.56 6.00 28.39
N PHE A 122 -18.41 6.53 27.17
CA PHE A 122 -19.55 6.84 26.31
C PHE A 122 -20.02 5.64 25.48
N LEU A 123 -19.09 4.80 25.01
CA LEU A 123 -19.38 3.67 24.12
C LEU A 123 -19.31 2.31 24.82
N ASP A 124 -18.86 2.25 26.07
CA ASP A 124 -18.45 1.00 26.73
C ASP A 124 -17.47 0.20 25.83
N TRP A 125 -16.48 0.91 25.29
CA TRP A 125 -15.52 0.36 24.33
C TRP A 125 -14.11 0.38 24.90
N HIS A 126 -13.42 -0.76 24.79
CA HIS A 126 -12.01 -0.90 25.10
C HIS A 126 -11.34 -1.73 24.02
N PRO A 127 -10.17 -1.31 23.49
CA PRO A 127 -9.48 -2.06 22.45
C PRO A 127 -8.98 -3.41 22.99
N THR A 128 -9.32 -4.51 22.32
CA THR A 128 -8.98 -5.86 22.77
C THR A 128 -7.87 -6.50 21.92
N ARG A 129 -7.58 -5.93 20.75
CA ARG A 129 -6.62 -6.45 19.77
C ARG A 129 -5.40 -5.54 19.56
N SER A 130 -5.36 -4.41 20.26
CA SER A 130 -4.34 -3.36 20.08
C SER A 130 -3.03 -3.61 20.87
N ASP A 131 -2.69 -4.88 21.14
CA ASP A 131 -1.32 -5.22 21.51
C ASP A 131 -0.41 -5.08 20.28
N ILE A 132 0.71 -4.36 20.41
CA ILE A 132 1.59 -4.08 19.27
C ILE A 132 2.15 -5.34 18.61
N THR A 133 2.40 -6.40 19.39
CA THR A 133 2.87 -7.68 18.83
C THR A 133 1.77 -8.32 18.00
N GLN A 134 0.52 -8.28 18.48
CA GLN A 134 -0.63 -8.78 17.74
C GLN A 134 -0.90 -7.99 16.46
N ILE A 135 -0.87 -6.65 16.50
CA ILE A 135 -1.04 -5.78 15.32
C ILE A 135 0.00 -6.15 14.25
N VAL A 136 1.28 -6.23 14.62
CA VAL A 136 2.37 -6.53 13.68
C VAL A 136 2.27 -7.97 13.17
N ALA A 137 1.89 -8.94 14.01
CA ALA A 137 1.69 -10.33 13.61
C ALA A 137 0.54 -10.48 12.60
N ASP A 138 -0.55 -9.74 12.80
CA ASP A 138 -1.71 -9.75 11.92
C ASP A 138 -1.39 -9.14 10.56
N ALA A 139 -0.74 -7.98 10.55
CA ALA A 139 -0.22 -7.34 9.35
C ALA A 139 0.76 -8.27 8.61
N TRP A 140 1.66 -8.94 9.34
CA TRP A 140 2.62 -9.88 8.76
C TRP A 140 1.96 -11.09 8.10
N ARG A 141 0.99 -11.71 8.78
CA ARG A 141 0.23 -12.84 8.24
C ARG A 141 -0.46 -12.45 6.93
N TRP A 142 -1.04 -11.26 6.86
CA TRP A 142 -1.70 -10.79 5.65
C TRP A 142 -0.69 -10.46 4.54
N GLN A 143 0.37 -9.70 4.82
CA GLN A 143 1.36 -9.29 3.82
C GLN A 143 2.10 -10.48 3.21
N LYS A 144 2.35 -11.56 3.97
CA LYS A 144 2.91 -12.80 3.43
C LYS A 144 2.01 -13.47 2.39
N LYS A 145 0.68 -13.41 2.57
CA LYS A 145 -0.30 -13.96 1.64
C LYS A 145 -0.55 -13.03 0.45
N HIS A 146 -0.39 -11.72 0.66
CA HIS A 146 -0.63 -10.68 -0.33
C HIS A 146 0.61 -9.77 -0.49
N PRO A 147 1.74 -10.29 -0.98
CA PRO A 147 3.00 -9.55 -1.04
C PRO A 147 2.91 -8.28 -1.91
N HIS A 148 1.97 -8.25 -2.86
CA HIS A 148 1.71 -7.11 -3.75
C HIS A 148 0.38 -6.40 -3.46
N GLY A 149 -0.21 -6.65 -2.28
CA GLY A 149 -1.50 -6.09 -1.89
C GLY A 149 -2.69 -6.79 -2.54
N TYR A 150 -3.81 -6.08 -2.62
CA TYR A 150 -4.98 -6.56 -3.36
C TYR A 150 -4.65 -6.56 -4.86
N VAL A 151 -4.94 -7.68 -5.53
CA VAL A 151 -4.94 -7.72 -6.99
C VAL A 151 -6.11 -6.84 -7.44
N GLU A 152 -5.85 -5.72 -8.12
CA GLU A 152 -6.92 -4.96 -8.78
C GLU A 152 -7.59 -5.87 -9.81
N GLU A 153 -8.86 -6.22 -9.62
CA GLU A 153 -9.62 -6.96 -10.64
C GLU A 153 -9.70 -6.19 -11.97
N ARG A 154 -9.50 -4.87 -11.98
CA ARG A 154 -9.38 -4.06 -13.20
C ARG A 154 -8.23 -4.49 -14.12
N SER A 155 -7.20 -5.16 -13.59
CA SER A 155 -6.09 -5.67 -14.39
C SER A 155 -6.42 -6.98 -15.11
N ARG A 156 -7.52 -7.65 -14.77
CA ARG A 156 -7.94 -8.91 -15.44
C ARG A 156 -8.77 -8.69 -16.70
N GLN A 157 -9.30 -7.49 -16.93
CA GLN A 157 -10.28 -7.23 -18.00
C GLN A 157 -9.82 -6.21 -19.06
N ARG A 158 -8.93 -5.26 -18.74
CA ARG A 158 -8.34 -4.41 -19.78
C ARG A 158 -7.40 -5.22 -20.67
N ARG A 159 -7.90 -5.63 -21.85
CA ARG A 159 -7.04 -6.13 -22.92
C ARG A 159 -6.02 -5.05 -23.28
N LEU A 160 -4.75 -5.35 -23.06
CA LEU A 160 -3.67 -4.43 -23.40
C LEU A 160 -3.54 -4.37 -24.92
N PHE A 161 -3.07 -3.22 -25.43
CA PHE A 161 -2.81 -3.04 -26.86
C PHE A 161 -1.99 -4.20 -27.45
N GLY A 162 -0.95 -4.64 -26.73
CA GLY A 162 -0.09 -5.75 -27.13
C GLY A 162 -0.80 -7.09 -27.27
N ASP A 163 -1.82 -7.37 -26.46
CA ASP A 163 -2.56 -8.62 -26.56
C ASP A 163 -3.53 -8.58 -27.75
N ILE A 164 -4.18 -7.43 -28.00
CA ILE A 164 -5.10 -7.25 -29.13
C ILE A 164 -4.37 -7.38 -30.47
N VAL A 165 -3.18 -6.80 -30.62
CA VAL A 165 -2.40 -6.93 -31.88
C VAL A 165 -2.00 -8.38 -32.17
N ILE A 166 -1.78 -9.20 -31.14
CA ILE A 166 -1.50 -10.63 -31.28
C ILE A 166 -2.77 -11.40 -31.63
N GLU A 167 -3.89 -11.13 -30.93
CA GLU A 167 -5.18 -11.77 -31.17
C GLU A 167 -5.71 -11.50 -32.58
N LEU A 168 -5.51 -10.29 -33.09
CA LEU A 168 -5.84 -9.92 -34.47
C LEU A 168 -4.87 -10.53 -35.50
N GLY A 169 -3.81 -11.22 -35.05
CA GLY A 169 -2.81 -11.87 -35.90
C GLY A 169 -1.91 -10.90 -36.65
N PHE A 170 -1.80 -9.64 -36.19
CA PHE A 170 -0.96 -8.63 -36.85
C PHE A 170 0.51 -8.80 -36.51
N VAL A 171 0.81 -9.30 -35.30
CA VAL A 171 2.18 -9.57 -34.85
C VAL A 171 2.25 -10.86 -34.03
N THR A 172 3.43 -11.46 -33.96
CA THR A 172 3.72 -12.56 -33.02
C THR A 172 4.10 -12.04 -31.64
N ARG A 173 4.11 -12.94 -30.64
CA ARG A 173 4.61 -12.61 -29.30
C ARG A 173 6.11 -12.26 -29.31
N GLU A 174 6.91 -12.84 -30.21
CA GLU A 174 8.31 -12.41 -30.38
C GLU A 174 8.41 -10.98 -30.87
N GLN A 175 7.65 -10.62 -31.92
CA GLN A 175 7.65 -9.26 -32.47
C GLN A 175 7.18 -8.22 -31.44
N LEU A 176 6.17 -8.55 -30.62
CA LEU A 176 5.73 -7.69 -29.52
C LEU A 176 6.85 -7.47 -28.48
N ASN A 177 7.57 -8.54 -28.11
CA ASN A 177 8.68 -8.45 -27.16
C ASN A 177 9.84 -7.61 -27.70
N GLU A 178 10.10 -7.66 -29.01
CA GLU A 178 11.08 -6.78 -29.66
C GLU A 178 10.63 -5.32 -29.64
N ALA A 179 9.36 -5.04 -29.94
CA ALA A 179 8.81 -3.69 -29.86
C ALA A 179 8.90 -3.09 -28.45
N LEU A 180 8.61 -3.88 -27.41
CA LEU A 180 8.72 -3.46 -26.01
C LEU A 180 10.17 -3.15 -25.60
N LYS A 181 11.14 -3.92 -26.11
CA LYS A 181 12.57 -3.63 -25.89
C LYS A 181 12.98 -2.31 -26.55
N LEU A 182 12.52 -2.07 -27.78
CA LEU A 182 12.79 -0.82 -28.49
C LEU A 182 12.15 0.38 -27.76
N GLN A 183 10.93 0.24 -27.29
CA GLN A 183 10.24 1.27 -26.50
C GLN A 183 11.02 1.60 -25.22
N ALA A 184 11.44 0.59 -24.46
CA ALA A 184 12.22 0.78 -23.24
C ALA A 184 13.59 1.46 -23.48
N GLN A 185 14.24 1.16 -24.62
CA GLN A 185 15.48 1.82 -25.02
C GLN A 185 15.26 3.31 -25.37
N GLN A 186 14.15 3.63 -26.03
CA GLN A 186 13.78 5.01 -26.36
C GLN A 186 13.40 5.82 -25.13
N ASP A 187 12.65 5.22 -24.19
CA ASP A 187 12.32 5.81 -22.90
C ASP A 187 13.59 6.15 -22.09
N ALA A 188 14.58 5.25 -22.10
CA ALA A 188 15.87 5.46 -21.46
C ALA A 188 16.68 6.63 -22.09
N ASN A 189 16.45 6.90 -23.38
CA ASN A 189 17.05 8.02 -24.11
C ASN A 189 16.24 9.33 -24.01
N GLY A 190 15.14 9.34 -23.23
CA GLY A 190 14.26 10.50 -23.05
C GLY A 190 13.23 10.70 -24.16
N GLU A 191 13.12 9.77 -25.11
CA GLU A 191 12.15 9.81 -26.21
C GLU A 191 10.97 8.87 -25.91
N HIS A 192 10.04 9.32 -25.05
CA HIS A 192 8.90 8.48 -24.68
C HIS A 192 7.88 8.36 -25.82
N LYS A 193 7.87 7.20 -26.49
CA LYS A 193 6.92 6.89 -27.58
C LYS A 193 5.90 5.83 -27.14
N LEU A 194 4.68 5.96 -27.67
CA LEU A 194 3.64 4.94 -27.47
C LEU A 194 4.00 3.67 -28.23
N LEU A 195 3.69 2.50 -27.66
CA LEU A 195 4.04 1.19 -28.25
C LEU A 195 3.53 1.04 -29.69
N GLY A 196 2.30 1.49 -29.97
CA GLY A 196 1.76 1.46 -31.33
C GLY A 196 2.57 2.31 -32.33
N VAL A 197 3.15 3.42 -31.88
CA VAL A 197 4.03 4.27 -32.71
C VAL A 197 5.37 3.59 -32.95
N VAL A 198 5.96 3.00 -31.90
CA VAL A 198 7.20 2.21 -32.02
C VAL A 198 7.02 1.07 -33.03
N MET A 199 5.89 0.38 -32.97
CA MET A 199 5.57 -0.72 -33.89
C MET A 199 5.33 -0.25 -35.33
N LEU A 200 4.77 0.95 -35.54
CA LEU A 200 4.67 1.55 -36.87
C LEU A 200 6.05 1.92 -37.44
N GLU A 201 6.87 2.59 -36.64
CA GLU A 201 8.22 3.03 -37.06
C GLU A 201 9.14 1.83 -37.34
N ALA A 202 9.01 0.75 -36.57
CA ALA A 202 9.72 -0.50 -36.78
C ALA A 202 9.16 -1.35 -37.94
N GLY A 203 8.08 -0.92 -38.60
CA GLY A 203 7.43 -1.66 -39.68
C GLY A 203 6.73 -2.94 -39.23
N MET A 204 6.50 -3.11 -37.93
CA MET A 204 5.80 -4.27 -37.36
C MET A 204 4.28 -4.15 -37.50
N LEU A 205 3.77 -2.92 -37.62
CA LEU A 205 2.37 -2.63 -37.93
C LEU A 205 2.27 -1.69 -39.12
N THR A 206 1.17 -1.80 -39.84
CA THR A 206 0.71 -0.78 -40.80
C THR A 206 -0.24 0.21 -40.12
N PRO A 207 -0.41 1.43 -40.66
CA PRO A 207 -1.39 2.39 -40.15
C PRO A 207 -2.81 1.80 -40.01
N ASP A 208 -3.24 1.00 -40.99
CA ASP A 208 -4.55 0.35 -40.97
C ASP A 208 -4.69 -0.69 -39.85
N GLN A 209 -3.64 -1.47 -39.58
CA GLN A 209 -3.62 -2.43 -38.47
C GLN A 209 -3.64 -1.71 -37.11
N LEU A 210 -2.92 -0.59 -36.98
CA LEU A 210 -2.98 0.23 -35.77
C LEU A 210 -4.40 0.76 -35.55
N ILE A 211 -5.04 1.33 -36.58
CA ILE A 211 -6.41 1.86 -36.49
C ILE A 211 -7.40 0.75 -36.09
N ARG A 212 -7.29 -0.45 -36.69
CA ARG A 212 -8.15 -1.58 -36.34
C ARG A 212 -7.97 -2.01 -34.88
N THR A 213 -6.72 -2.05 -34.40
CA THR A 213 -6.42 -2.38 -33.01
C THR A 213 -7.02 -1.37 -32.04
N LEU A 214 -6.91 -0.07 -32.35
CA LEU A 214 -7.47 1.00 -31.52
C LEU A 214 -9.01 0.97 -31.49
N LYS A 215 -9.66 0.65 -32.61
CA LYS A 215 -11.12 0.47 -32.66
C LYS A 215 -11.58 -0.72 -31.84
N GLU A 216 -10.82 -1.82 -31.83
CA GLU A 216 -11.11 -2.96 -30.97
C GLU A 216 -10.96 -2.60 -29.49
N MET A 217 -9.92 -1.84 -29.12
CA MET A 217 -9.78 -1.30 -27.75
C MET A 217 -10.97 -0.44 -27.33
N GLU A 218 -11.48 0.41 -28.23
CA GLU A 218 -12.64 1.27 -27.98
C GLU A 218 -13.92 0.45 -27.78
N ARG A 219 -14.18 -0.54 -28.65
CA ARG A 219 -15.32 -1.45 -28.53
C ARG A 219 -15.34 -2.18 -27.18
N TYR A 220 -14.20 -2.73 -26.76
CA TYR A 220 -14.11 -3.40 -25.44
C TYR A 220 -14.32 -2.43 -24.27
N ALA A 221 -13.95 -1.16 -24.41
CA ALA A 221 -14.20 -0.15 -23.38
C ALA A 221 -15.68 0.28 -23.29
N GLU A 222 -16.45 0.07 -24.35
CA GLU A 222 -17.89 0.35 -24.41
C GLU A 222 -18.74 -0.83 -23.90
N ASP A 223 -18.37 -2.08 -24.23
CA ASP A 223 -19.05 -3.31 -23.78
C ASP A 223 -18.94 -3.54 -22.26
N GLU A 224 -18.01 -2.86 -21.57
CA GLU A 224 -17.81 -2.92 -20.12
C GLU A 224 -18.60 -1.85 -19.32
N LYS A 225 -19.39 -0.99 -19.99
CA LYS A 225 -20.24 0.03 -19.33
C LYS A 225 -21.68 -0.44 -19.15
#